data_AF-A0A9E4K2L2-F1
#
_entry.id   AF-A0A9E4K2L2-F1
#
_cell.length_a   1.000
_cell.length_b   1.000
_cell.length_c   1.000
_cell.angle_alpha   90.00
_cell.angle_beta   90.00
_cell.angle_gamma   90.00
#
_symmetry.space_group_name_H-M   'P 1'
#
loop_
_entity.id
_entity.type
_entity.pdbx_description
1 polymer ?
#
loop_
_entity_poly.entity_id
_entity_poly.type
_entity_poly.pdbx_seq_one_letter_code
_entity_poly.pdbx_strand_id
1 'polypeptide(L)'
;MKRALTTTVLTISLFGCDLVAEKRTCRSGTELYMVAFERELRAQGVETTRDKEEGVCFPSDKYIESNRAMHRADEYYRGAAVLIKNKEHEIRIREWLLKDERKYSESQIESGFPFIVIYSGSKEQFENTKFTLNCLQYSDGCP
;
A
#
# COMPACT_ATOMS: atom_id res chain seq x y z
N MET A 1 15.39 16.96 72.52
CA MET A 1 15.10 17.75 71.30
C MET A 1 15.92 17.19 70.14
N LYS A 2 15.28 17.10 68.97
CA LYS A 2 15.69 16.41 67.73
C LYS A 2 16.96 17.01 67.09
N ARG A 3 17.71 16.17 66.36
CA ARG A 3 18.17 16.43 64.98
C ARG A 3 18.68 15.13 64.35
N ALA A 4 17.86 14.56 63.46
CA ALA A 4 18.30 13.56 62.50
C ALA A 4 19.06 14.29 61.39
N LEU A 5 20.26 13.81 61.04
CA LEU A 5 20.94 14.20 59.81
C LEU A 5 20.19 13.53 58.65
N THR A 6 19.43 14.32 57.90
CA THR A 6 18.94 13.92 56.58
C THR A 6 20.05 14.12 55.56
N THR A 7 20.70 13.03 55.17
CA THR A 7 21.60 13.01 54.02
C THR A 7 20.73 12.88 52.77
N THR A 8 20.52 13.98 52.05
CA THR A 8 19.81 13.97 50.76
C THR A 8 20.69 13.26 49.73
N VAL A 9 20.38 12.00 49.43
CA VAL A 9 20.96 11.30 48.29
C VAL A 9 20.36 11.92 47.02
N LEU A 10 21.18 12.65 46.28
CA LEU A 10 20.82 13.19 44.98
C LEU A 10 20.71 12.02 44.00
N THR A 11 19.50 11.55 43.75
CA THR A 11 19.25 10.50 42.75
C THR A 11 19.25 11.15 41.38
N ILE A 12 20.37 11.05 40.65
CA ILE A 12 20.42 11.42 39.24
C ILE A 12 19.87 10.24 38.46
N SER A 13 18.59 10.29 38.11
CA SER A 13 18.00 9.38 37.12
C SER A 13 18.52 9.78 35.74
N LEU A 14 19.56 9.10 35.26
CA LEU A 14 19.92 9.10 33.85
C LEU A 14 18.83 8.36 33.10
N PHE A 15 17.87 9.11 32.55
CA PHE A 15 17.06 8.63 31.43
C PHE A 15 18.01 8.45 30.26
N GLY A 16 18.55 7.23 30.13
CA GLY A 16 19.25 6.81 28.93
C GLY A 16 18.25 6.72 27.79
N CYS A 17 17.97 7.85 27.15
CA CYS A 17 17.60 7.78 25.75
C CYS A 17 18.88 7.40 25.02
N ASP A 18 18.98 6.15 24.59
CA ASP A 18 19.81 5.81 23.43
C ASP A 18 19.24 6.61 22.24
N LEU A 19 19.63 7.88 22.15
CA LEU A 19 19.33 8.80 21.06
C LEU A 19 20.36 8.62 19.95
N VAL A 20 20.73 7.37 19.65
CA VAL A 20 21.08 7.08 18.26
C VAL A 20 19.74 6.98 17.55
N ALA A 21 19.21 8.13 17.13
CA ALA A 21 18.05 8.14 16.25
C ALA A 21 18.39 7.21 15.10
N GLU A 22 17.72 6.06 15.02
CA GLU A 22 17.87 5.15 13.89
C GLU A 22 17.73 5.99 12.63
N LYS A 23 18.77 5.99 11.79
CA LYS A 23 18.71 6.71 10.54
C LYS A 23 17.53 6.16 9.77
N ARG A 24 16.58 7.03 9.44
CA ARG A 24 15.40 6.68 8.65
C ARG A 24 15.56 7.23 7.25
N THR A 25 15.15 6.42 6.30
CA THR A 25 15.01 6.79 4.91
C THR A 25 13.52 6.92 4.62
N CYS A 26 13.12 8.07 4.10
CA CYS A 26 11.74 8.32 3.71
C CYS A 26 11.60 8.30 2.19
N ARG A 27 10.47 7.79 1.72
CA ARG A 27 10.09 7.81 0.31
C ARG A 27 8.70 8.38 0.16
N SER A 28 8.58 9.31 -0.76
CA SER A 28 7.31 9.89 -1.19
C SER A 28 6.87 9.30 -2.53
N GLY A 29 5.57 9.40 -2.80
CA GLY A 29 4.93 8.89 -4.02
C GLY A 29 3.42 9.12 -3.96
N THR A 30 2.68 8.54 -4.90
CA THR A 30 1.20 8.63 -4.89
C THR A 30 0.59 7.76 -3.80
N GLU A 31 -0.60 8.10 -3.31
CA GLU A 31 -1.19 7.42 -2.15
C GLU A 31 -1.40 5.91 -2.38
N LEU A 32 -1.91 5.49 -3.55
CA LEU A 32 -2.07 4.07 -3.91
C LEU A 32 -0.72 3.32 -3.98
N TYR A 33 0.29 3.96 -4.57
CA TYR A 33 1.64 3.43 -4.59
C TYR A 33 2.23 3.36 -3.17
N MET A 34 2.03 4.38 -2.33
CA MET A 34 2.52 4.44 -0.95
C MET A 34 1.82 3.46 -0.03
N VAL A 35 0.51 3.22 -0.21
CA VAL A 35 -0.22 2.14 0.47
C VAL A 35 0.33 0.78 0.06
N ALA A 36 0.55 0.55 -1.24
CA ALA A 36 1.16 -0.69 -1.73
C ALA A 36 2.60 -0.86 -1.24
N PHE A 37 3.40 0.21 -1.30
CA PHE A 37 4.79 0.26 -0.88
C PHE A 37 4.94 0.02 0.62
N GLU A 38 4.15 0.71 1.45
CA GLU A 38 4.10 0.52 2.89
C GLU A 38 3.64 -0.89 3.25
N ARG A 39 2.62 -1.42 2.56
CA ARG A 39 2.17 -2.79 2.75
C ARG A 39 3.28 -3.78 2.45
N GLU A 40 4.02 -3.60 1.35
CA GLU A 40 5.13 -4.49 0.98
C GLU A 40 6.34 -4.37 1.90
N LEU A 41 6.60 -3.18 2.47
CA LEU A 41 7.61 -3.01 3.52
C LEU A 41 7.21 -3.74 4.81
N ARG A 42 5.98 -3.53 5.28
CA ARG A 42 5.46 -4.19 6.49
C ARG A 42 5.40 -5.71 6.34
N ALA A 43 5.06 -6.21 5.14
CA ALA A 43 5.06 -7.63 4.83
C ALA A 43 6.46 -8.28 4.94
N GLN A 44 7.52 -7.48 4.79
CA GLN A 44 8.91 -7.89 4.98
C GLN A 44 9.40 -7.70 6.43
N GLY A 45 8.50 -7.38 7.37
CA GLY A 45 8.84 -7.10 8.77
C GLY A 45 9.56 -5.78 8.96
N VAL A 46 9.51 -4.88 7.97
CA VAL A 46 10.09 -3.55 8.10
C VAL A 46 9.07 -2.64 8.78
N GLU A 47 9.44 -2.10 9.93
CA GLU A 47 8.64 -1.07 10.59
C GLU A 47 8.60 0.18 9.73
N THR A 48 7.40 0.71 9.52
CA THR A 48 7.19 1.93 8.77
C THR A 48 6.52 2.99 9.62
N THR A 49 6.83 4.24 9.33
CA THR A 49 6.08 5.38 9.82
C THR A 49 5.62 6.22 8.64
N ARG A 50 4.43 6.81 8.78
CA ARG A 50 3.90 7.75 7.81
C ARG A 50 4.24 9.15 8.29
N ASP A 51 5.12 9.82 7.56
CA ASP A 51 5.34 11.25 7.68
C ASP A 51 4.48 11.97 6.63
N LYS A 52 3.84 13.08 7.02
CA LYS A 52 2.92 13.81 6.13
C LYS A 52 3.65 14.59 5.02
N GLU A 53 4.90 14.96 5.24
CA GLU A 53 5.73 15.72 4.31
C GLU A 53 6.68 14.79 3.55
N GLU A 54 7.17 13.72 4.19
CA GLU A 54 8.21 12.83 3.62
C GLU A 54 7.71 11.46 3.14
N GLY A 55 6.45 11.09 3.44
CA GLY A 55 5.81 9.86 2.95
C GLY A 55 6.03 8.64 3.85
N VAL A 56 6.44 7.51 3.28
CA VAL A 56 6.68 6.27 4.03
C VAL A 56 8.15 6.21 4.43
N CYS A 57 8.40 6.30 5.73
CA CYS A 57 9.71 6.25 6.35
C CYS A 57 10.01 4.88 6.94
N PHE A 58 11.22 4.37 6.71
CA PHE A 58 11.70 3.06 7.16
C PHE A 58 13.17 3.15 7.60
N PRO A 59 13.68 2.21 8.41
CA PRO A 59 15.09 2.18 8.80
C PRO A 59 16.04 2.14 7.60
N SER A 60 17.08 2.97 7.59
CA SER A 60 17.98 3.15 6.44
C SER A 60 18.80 1.90 6.09
N ASP A 61 18.95 0.95 7.01
CA ASP A 61 19.60 -0.34 6.78
C ASP A 61 18.73 -1.30 5.95
N LYS A 62 17.42 -1.02 5.79
CA LYS A 62 16.46 -1.81 5.00
C LYS A 62 16.40 -1.43 3.52
N TYR A 63 17.53 -1.05 2.95
CA TYR A 63 17.62 -0.59 1.56
C TYR A 63 17.23 -1.67 0.54
N ILE A 64 17.60 -2.94 0.81
CA ILE A 64 17.28 -4.07 -0.08
C ILE A 64 15.77 -4.34 -0.07
N GLU A 65 15.16 -4.36 1.11
CA GLU A 65 13.73 -4.56 1.33
C GLU A 65 12.92 -3.40 0.73
N SER A 66 13.44 -2.17 0.83
CA SER A 66 12.85 -1.00 0.17
C SER A 66 12.84 -1.13 -1.34
N ASN A 67 13.95 -1.50 -1.98
CA ASN A 67 13.95 -1.66 -3.44
C ASN A 67 13.02 -2.79 -3.91
N ARG A 68 12.94 -3.88 -3.14
CA ARG A 68 11.97 -4.97 -3.40
C ARG A 68 10.53 -4.48 -3.27
N ALA A 69 10.22 -3.73 -2.21
CA ALA A 69 8.90 -3.14 -2.01
C ALA A 69 8.55 -2.12 -3.10
N MET A 70 9.52 -1.34 -3.59
CA MET A 70 9.30 -0.40 -4.69
C MET A 70 8.88 -1.11 -5.98
N HIS A 71 9.62 -2.14 -6.38
CA HIS A 71 9.29 -2.92 -7.58
C HIS A 71 7.89 -3.54 -7.48
N ARG A 72 7.52 -4.08 -6.32
CA ARG A 72 6.19 -4.66 -6.10
C ARG A 72 5.08 -3.60 -6.03
N ALA A 73 5.35 -2.46 -5.41
CA ALA A 73 4.42 -1.35 -5.41
C ALA A 73 4.21 -0.78 -6.83
N ASP A 74 5.24 -0.74 -7.66
CA ASP A 74 5.17 -0.33 -9.06
C ASP A 74 4.29 -1.29 -9.89
N GLU A 75 4.25 -2.56 -9.52
CA GLU A 75 3.38 -3.58 -10.11
C GLU A 75 1.92 -3.40 -9.70
N TYR A 76 1.63 -3.07 -8.43
CA TYR A 76 0.27 -2.71 -7.98
C TYR A 76 -0.22 -1.39 -8.58
N TYR A 77 0.70 -0.45 -8.81
CA TYR A 77 0.38 0.89 -9.27
C TYR A 77 -0.12 0.96 -10.72
N ARG A 78 -0.18 -0.19 -11.41
CA ARG A 78 -0.74 -0.26 -12.76
C ARG A 78 -2.01 -1.12 -12.83
N GLY A 79 -2.66 -1.46 -11.72
CA GLY A 79 -3.90 -2.27 -11.73
C GLY A 79 -5.19 -1.45 -11.62
N ALA A 80 -6.23 -1.73 -12.42
CA ALA A 80 -7.56 -1.19 -12.23
C ALA A 80 -8.46 -2.18 -11.49
N ALA A 81 -9.07 -1.74 -10.41
CA ALA A 81 -9.97 -2.53 -9.58
C ALA A 81 -11.43 -2.30 -9.97
N VAL A 82 -12.23 -3.37 -10.06
CA VAL A 82 -13.68 -3.30 -10.29
C VAL A 82 -14.44 -4.22 -9.34
N LEU A 83 -15.52 -3.68 -8.77
CA LEU A 83 -16.51 -4.45 -8.03
C LEU A 83 -17.53 -5.04 -8.99
N ILE A 84 -17.75 -6.34 -8.94
CA ILE A 84 -18.80 -7.02 -9.69
C ILE A 84 -20.14 -6.69 -9.06
N LYS A 85 -21.08 -6.17 -9.87
CA LYS A 85 -22.37 -5.65 -9.41
C LYS A 85 -23.48 -6.69 -9.50
N ASN A 86 -23.42 -7.55 -10.52
CA ASN A 86 -24.38 -8.61 -10.80
C ASN A 86 -23.76 -9.62 -11.80
N LYS A 87 -24.46 -10.73 -12.07
CA LYS A 87 -23.98 -11.80 -12.97
C LYS A 87 -23.74 -11.32 -14.41
N GLU A 88 -24.54 -10.40 -14.92
CA GLU A 88 -24.39 -9.89 -16.29
C GLU A 88 -23.14 -9.00 -16.44
N HIS A 89 -22.89 -8.13 -15.45
CA HIS A 89 -21.68 -7.31 -15.37
C HIS A 89 -20.43 -8.20 -15.27
N GLU A 90 -20.51 -9.29 -14.52
CA GLU A 90 -19.45 -10.28 -14.42
C GLU A 90 -19.13 -10.93 -15.77
N ILE A 91 -20.16 -11.38 -16.49
CA ILE A 91 -20.00 -12.01 -17.81
C ILE A 91 -19.31 -11.04 -18.77
N ARG A 92 -19.76 -9.78 -18.83
CA ARG A 92 -19.17 -8.76 -19.72
C ARG A 92 -17.70 -8.47 -19.40
N ILE A 93 -17.34 -8.36 -18.13
CA ILE A 93 -15.95 -8.18 -17.72
C ILE A 93 -15.12 -9.41 -18.11
N ARG A 94 -15.61 -10.62 -17.85
CA ARG A 94 -14.90 -11.87 -18.17
C ARG A 94 -14.70 -12.05 -19.67
N GLU A 95 -15.70 -11.76 -20.49
CA GLU A 95 -15.60 -11.82 -21.95
C GLU A 95 -14.55 -10.84 -22.49
N TRP A 96 -14.55 -9.60 -21.98
CA TRP A 96 -13.53 -8.63 -22.37
C TRP A 96 -12.12 -9.05 -21.93
N LEU A 97 -11.96 -9.50 -20.68
CA LEU A 97 -10.67 -10.01 -20.17
C LEU A 97 -10.11 -11.15 -21.03
N LEU A 98 -10.98 -12.06 -21.47
CA LEU A 98 -10.62 -13.18 -22.35
C LEU A 98 -10.24 -12.69 -23.76
N LYS A 99 -11.00 -11.75 -24.33
CA LYS A 99 -10.75 -11.20 -25.67
C LYS A 99 -9.43 -10.43 -25.74
N ASP A 100 -9.13 -9.64 -24.72
CA ASP A 100 -7.93 -8.78 -24.67
C ASP A 100 -6.72 -9.47 -24.02
N GLU A 101 -6.84 -10.76 -23.66
CA GLU A 101 -5.79 -11.57 -23.00
C GLU A 101 -5.19 -10.88 -21.75
N ARG A 102 -6.04 -10.22 -20.95
CA ARG A 102 -5.59 -9.40 -19.82
C ARG A 102 -5.18 -10.25 -18.62
N LYS A 103 -4.13 -9.84 -17.93
CA LYS A 103 -3.79 -10.38 -16.61
C LYS A 103 -4.70 -9.76 -15.55
N TYR A 104 -5.30 -10.57 -14.70
CA TYR A 104 -6.13 -10.10 -13.60
C TYR A 104 -6.01 -11.01 -12.37
N SER A 105 -6.48 -10.53 -11.22
CA SER A 105 -6.70 -11.32 -10.01
C SER A 105 -8.13 -11.11 -9.51
N GLU A 106 -8.73 -12.18 -9.00
CA GLU A 106 -10.05 -12.14 -8.38
C GLU A 106 -9.90 -12.25 -6.87
N SER A 107 -10.71 -11.50 -6.14
CA SER A 107 -10.83 -11.59 -4.69
C SER A 107 -12.29 -11.43 -4.30
N GLN A 108 -12.68 -12.02 -3.17
CA GLN A 108 -14.00 -11.79 -2.58
C GLN A 108 -13.78 -10.94 -1.34
N ILE A 109 -14.41 -9.76 -1.32
CA ILE A 109 -14.58 -9.03 -0.06
C ILE A 109 -15.64 -9.81 0.73
N GLU A 110 -15.50 -9.90 2.06
CA GLU A 110 -16.37 -10.66 2.98
C GLU A 110 -17.88 -10.38 2.82
N SER A 111 -18.26 -9.33 2.07
CA SER A 111 -19.62 -8.93 1.74
C SER A 111 -20.23 -9.54 0.46
N GLY A 112 -19.61 -10.56 -0.15
CA GLY A 112 -20.27 -11.38 -1.19
C GLY A 112 -20.29 -10.78 -2.60
N PHE A 113 -19.68 -9.61 -2.81
CA PHE A 113 -19.45 -9.06 -4.15
C PHE A 113 -18.05 -9.44 -4.65
N PRO A 114 -17.92 -10.17 -5.77
CA PRO A 114 -16.62 -10.46 -6.34
C PRO A 114 -15.93 -9.17 -6.75
N PHE A 115 -14.62 -9.13 -6.60
CA PHE A 115 -13.77 -8.00 -6.95
C PHE A 115 -12.69 -8.49 -7.91
N ILE A 116 -12.46 -7.75 -8.99
CA ILE A 116 -11.46 -8.09 -10.00
C ILE A 116 -10.46 -6.95 -10.11
N VAL A 117 -9.18 -7.26 -9.92
CA VAL A 117 -8.07 -6.35 -10.19
C VAL A 117 -7.45 -6.72 -11.53
N ILE A 118 -7.39 -5.77 -12.45
CA ILE A 118 -6.86 -5.97 -13.80
C ILE A 118 -5.52 -5.27 -13.90
N TYR A 119 -4.45 -6.05 -14.03
CA TYR A 119 -3.10 -5.53 -14.11
C TYR A 119 -2.85 -4.91 -15.49
N SER A 120 -2.33 -3.70 -15.49
CA SER A 120 -1.90 -2.99 -16.70
C SER A 120 -0.39 -2.91 -16.70
N GLY A 121 0.24 -3.09 -17.85
CA GLY A 121 1.68 -2.97 -18.01
C GLY A 121 2.13 -1.52 -18.20
N SER A 122 1.23 -0.59 -18.55
CA SER A 122 1.53 0.82 -18.75
C SER A 122 0.39 1.72 -18.24
N LYS A 123 0.67 3.02 -18.11
CA LYS A 123 -0.35 4.04 -17.77
C LYS A 123 -1.48 4.08 -18.80
N GLU A 124 -1.14 4.04 -20.08
CA GLU A 124 -2.11 4.00 -21.17
C GLU A 124 -3.02 2.77 -21.08
N GLN A 125 -2.42 1.61 -20.79
CA GLN A 125 -3.18 0.38 -20.57
C GLN A 125 -4.09 0.49 -19.34
N PHE A 126 -3.67 1.17 -18.27
CA PHE A 126 -4.49 1.40 -17.09
C PHE A 126 -5.69 2.30 -17.38
N GLU A 127 -5.50 3.42 -18.08
CA GLU A 127 -6.60 4.32 -18.44
C GLU A 127 -7.59 3.63 -19.39
N ASN A 128 -7.10 2.88 -20.38
CA ASN A 128 -7.94 2.06 -21.25
C ASN A 128 -8.72 1.01 -20.46
N THR A 129 -8.07 0.38 -19.47
CA THR A 129 -8.70 -0.59 -18.58
C THR A 129 -9.81 0.07 -17.76
N LYS A 130 -9.57 1.25 -17.19
CA LYS A 130 -10.59 2.01 -16.44
C LYS A 130 -11.75 2.46 -17.30
N PHE A 131 -11.48 2.98 -18.50
CA PHE A 131 -12.52 3.39 -19.45
C PHE A 131 -13.42 2.21 -19.80
N THR A 132 -12.81 1.09 -20.19
CA THR A 132 -13.53 -0.12 -20.57
C THR A 132 -14.35 -0.68 -19.42
N LEU A 133 -13.75 -0.79 -18.23
CA LEU A 133 -14.46 -1.19 -17.00
C LEU A 133 -15.67 -0.32 -16.70
N ASN A 134 -15.59 0.99 -16.95
CA ASN A 134 -16.72 1.90 -16.76
C ASN A 134 -17.83 1.68 -17.80
N CYS A 135 -17.49 1.46 -19.07
CA CYS A 135 -18.50 1.14 -20.08
C CYS A 135 -19.23 -0.16 -19.76
N LEU A 136 -18.49 -1.22 -19.36
CA LEU A 136 -19.06 -2.54 -19.13
C LEU A 136 -20.06 -2.56 -17.94
N GLN A 137 -20.08 -1.49 -17.13
CA GLN A 137 -21.12 -1.28 -16.12
C GLN A 137 -22.52 -1.16 -16.73
N TYR A 138 -22.63 -0.65 -17.96
CA TYR A 138 -23.87 -0.46 -18.68
C TYR A 138 -24.11 -1.61 -19.66
N SER A 139 -25.37 -1.91 -19.94
CA SER A 139 -25.78 -2.98 -20.87
C SER A 139 -25.53 -2.60 -22.33
N ASP A 140 -25.62 -1.31 -22.65
CA ASP A 140 -25.36 -0.77 -23.98
C ASP A 140 -23.89 -0.34 -24.01
N GLY A 141 -23.07 -1.09 -24.75
CA GLY A 141 -21.60 -1.15 -24.61
C GLY A 141 -20.83 0.15 -24.87
N CYS A 142 -19.49 0.07 -24.73
CA CYS A 142 -18.60 1.14 -25.19
C CYS A 142 -18.85 1.43 -26.69
N PRO A 143 -18.74 2.69 -27.15
CA PRO A 143 -18.75 3.02 -28.57
C PRO A 143 -17.65 2.28 -29.37
#